data_AF-A0A966XMV5-F1
#
_entry.id   AF-A0A966XMV5-F1
#
_cell.length_a   1.000
_cell.length_b   1.000
_cell.length_c   1.000
_cell.angle_alpha   90.00
_cell.angle_beta   90.00
_cell.angle_gamma   90.00
#
_symmetry.space_group_name_H-M   'P 1'
#
loop_
_entity.id
_entity.type
_entity.pdbx_description
1 polymer ?
#
loop_
_entity_poly.entity_id
_entity_poly.type
_entity_poly.pdbx_seq_one_letter_code
_entity_poly.pdbx_strand_id
1 'polypeptide(L)'
;MLGFLSSLTGGGVSKVVESVGGVVAKFTGDKTQQEANRHSEVMQYSKEQQQVLANYAAEFSQPEKQKLINQIVDALNRLVRPMFTYGIVGLFVYACVDPEKFAIVVQSLAIIPEMMWYVMMTIISFWFGGRLLEKAKIGVKPVDPNAVKAIVEASDALNKKRGLFDKNNEGVIEISESQFQDEMKDTSKPLSNAAILEWNKRNKQS
;
A
#
# COMPACT_ATOMS: atom_id res chain seq x y z
N MET A 1 23.71 75.70 22.76
CA MET A 1 23.52 74.33 23.30
C MET A 1 22.28 74.29 24.21
N LEU A 2 21.06 74.35 23.66
CA LEU A 2 19.80 74.24 24.42
C LEU A 2 18.71 73.68 23.48
N GLY A 3 18.68 72.36 23.28
CA GLY A 3 17.69 71.75 22.37
C GLY A 3 17.44 70.25 22.57
N PHE A 4 17.97 69.64 23.64
CA PHE A 4 17.93 68.18 23.80
C PHE A 4 16.88 67.67 24.81
N LEU A 5 16.21 68.56 25.57
CA LEU A 5 15.29 68.15 26.64
C LEU A 5 13.79 68.33 26.32
N SER A 6 13.40 68.71 25.10
CA SER A 6 11.99 68.87 24.70
C SER A 6 11.39 67.68 23.94
N SER A 7 12.18 66.66 23.58
CA SER A 7 11.71 65.55 22.74
C SER A 7 11.31 64.28 23.50
N LEU A 8 11.30 64.31 24.84
CA LEU A 8 11.11 63.09 25.65
C LEU A 8 9.73 62.94 26.30
N THR A 9 8.83 63.91 26.12
CA THR A 9 7.50 63.90 26.78
C THR A 9 6.31 64.05 25.83
N GLY A 10 6.51 64.10 24.51
CA GLY A 10 5.49 64.59 23.57
C GLY A 10 4.77 63.60 22.64
N GLY A 11 5.12 62.31 22.53
CA GLY A 11 4.57 61.53 21.39
C GLY A 11 4.63 60.01 21.44
N GLY A 12 4.79 59.39 22.61
CA GLY A 12 5.03 57.94 22.71
C GLY A 12 3.84 57.07 23.08
N VAL A 13 2.72 57.65 23.56
CA VAL A 13 1.65 56.83 24.18
C VAL A 13 0.54 56.48 23.17
N SER A 14 0.34 57.28 22.12
CA SER A 14 -0.77 57.05 21.18
C SER A 14 -0.51 55.94 20.14
N LYS A 15 0.76 55.57 19.88
CA LYS A 15 1.10 54.50 18.93
C LYS A 15 1.18 53.11 19.53
N VAL A 16 1.24 52.98 20.85
CA VAL A 16 1.29 51.67 21.52
C VAL A 16 -0.11 51.07 21.70
N VAL A 17 -1.17 51.90 21.66
CA VAL A 17 -2.56 51.44 21.79
C VAL A 17 -3.07 50.77 20.50
N GLU A 18 -2.55 51.17 19.33
CA GLU A 18 -2.96 50.62 18.03
C GLU A 18 -2.31 49.26 17.72
N SER A 19 -1.09 49.02 18.23
CA SER A 19 -0.39 47.74 18.07
C SER A 19 -0.93 46.63 18.97
N VAL A 20 -1.71 46.95 20.00
CA VAL A 20 -2.31 45.93 20.89
C VAL A 20 -3.69 45.49 20.38
N GLY A 21 -4.45 46.37 19.70
CA GLY A 21 -5.75 46.04 19.11
C GLY A 21 -5.68 44.94 18.03
N GLY A 22 -4.61 44.91 17.24
CA GLY A 22 -4.43 43.91 16.18
C GLY A 22 -4.05 42.50 16.66
N VAL A 23 -3.51 42.38 17.87
CA VAL A 23 -3.06 41.08 18.42
C VAL A 23 -4.22 40.40 19.16
N VAL A 24 -5.07 41.16 19.84
CA VAL A 24 -6.24 40.62 20.57
C VAL A 24 -7.28 40.04 19.60
N ALA A 25 -7.46 40.64 18.42
CA ALA A 25 -8.36 40.13 17.37
C ALA A 25 -7.91 38.78 16.76
N LYS A 26 -6.62 38.42 16.86
CA LYS A 26 -6.13 37.11 16.40
C LYS A 26 -6.31 35.98 17.41
N PHE A 27 -6.59 36.30 18.68
CA PHE A 27 -6.79 35.31 19.74
C PHE A 27 -8.26 35.08 20.12
N THR A 28 -9.17 35.96 19.70
CA THR A 28 -10.63 35.71 19.75
C THR A 28 -11.08 35.27 18.37
N GLY A 29 -10.96 33.97 18.12
CA GLY A 29 -11.14 33.34 16.82
C GLY A 29 -12.43 33.74 16.11
N ASP A 30 -12.27 34.43 14.98
CA ASP A 30 -13.23 34.40 13.90
C ASP A 30 -13.17 32.99 13.28
N LYS A 31 -14.07 32.10 13.74
CA LYS A 31 -14.14 30.70 13.33
C LYS A 31 -14.19 30.54 11.80
N THR A 32 -14.69 31.55 11.09
CA THR A 32 -14.79 31.59 9.63
C THR A 32 -13.43 31.69 8.92
N GLN A 33 -12.46 32.41 9.50
CA GLN A 33 -11.10 32.56 8.96
C GLN A 33 -10.27 31.27 9.17
N GLN A 34 -10.50 30.57 10.28
CA GLN A 34 -9.81 29.32 10.59
C GLN A 34 -10.33 28.14 9.75
N GLU A 35 -11.63 28.14 9.43
CA GLU A 35 -12.24 27.18 8.49
C GLU A 35 -11.83 27.45 7.04
N ALA A 36 -11.69 28.71 6.64
CA ALA A 36 -11.18 29.09 5.32
C ALA A 36 -9.70 28.70 5.13
N ASN A 37 -8.86 28.92 6.15
CA ASN A 37 -7.46 28.51 6.13
C ASN A 37 -7.31 26.98 6.10
N ARG A 38 -8.13 26.22 6.84
CA ARG A 38 -8.16 24.75 6.77
C ARG A 38 -8.56 24.21 5.40
N HIS A 39 -9.56 24.82 4.76
CA HIS A 39 -9.94 24.43 3.39
C HIS A 39 -8.82 24.74 2.40
N SER A 40 -8.11 25.85 2.58
CA SER A 40 -6.97 26.19 1.72
C SER A 40 -5.82 25.21 1.89
N GLU A 41 -5.52 24.74 3.11
CA GLU A 41 -4.47 23.75 3.39
C GLU A 41 -4.80 22.38 2.77
N VAL A 42 -6.02 21.86 2.96
CA VAL A 42 -6.44 20.56 2.39
C VAL A 42 -6.41 20.57 0.86
N MET A 43 -6.69 21.72 0.24
CA MET A 43 -6.58 21.90 -1.21
C MET A 43 -5.12 21.99 -1.71
N GLN A 44 -4.18 22.39 -0.86
CA GLN A 44 -2.75 22.42 -1.20
C GLN A 44 -2.17 21.00 -1.17
N TYR A 45 -2.49 20.21 -0.13
CA TYR A 45 -2.04 18.82 -0.02
C TYR A 45 -2.49 17.94 -1.19
N SER A 46 -3.71 18.14 -1.71
CA SER A 46 -4.20 17.39 -2.87
C SER A 46 -3.50 17.79 -4.17
N LYS A 47 -3.15 19.06 -4.33
CA LYS A 47 -2.39 19.58 -5.49
C LYS A 47 -0.96 19.08 -5.48
N GLU A 48 -0.29 19.07 -4.32
CA GLU A 48 1.06 18.53 -4.19
C GLU A 48 1.10 17.03 -4.56
N GLN A 49 0.12 16.25 -4.08
CA GLN A 49 0.00 14.83 -4.46
C GLN A 49 -0.26 14.65 -5.96
N GLN A 50 -1.12 15.49 -6.56
CA GLN A 50 -1.35 15.46 -8.01
C GLN A 50 -0.10 15.83 -8.80
N GLN A 51 0.70 16.78 -8.33
CA GLN A 51 1.96 17.17 -8.97
C GLN A 51 3.01 16.07 -8.86
N VAL A 52 3.12 15.41 -7.72
CA VAL A 52 4.00 14.23 -7.55
C VAL A 52 3.56 13.12 -8.51
N LEU A 53 2.27 12.80 -8.56
CA LEU A 53 1.73 11.80 -9.51
C LEU A 53 1.95 12.21 -10.98
N ALA A 54 1.81 13.50 -11.31
CA ALA A 54 2.06 14.03 -12.64
C ALA A 54 3.54 13.98 -13.03
N ASN A 55 4.45 14.25 -12.09
CA ASN A 55 5.89 14.16 -12.30
C ASN A 55 6.33 12.70 -12.49
N TYR A 56 5.82 11.78 -11.67
CA TYR A 56 6.01 10.34 -11.88
C TYR A 56 5.48 9.91 -13.25
N ALA A 57 4.25 10.30 -13.61
CA ALA A 57 3.69 9.98 -14.93
C ALA A 57 4.49 10.60 -16.10
N ALA A 58 5.01 11.81 -15.92
CA ALA A 58 5.85 12.48 -16.91
C ALA A 58 7.19 11.75 -17.10
N GLU A 59 7.82 11.27 -16.03
CA GLU A 59 9.04 10.46 -16.10
C GLU A 59 8.80 9.10 -16.80
N PHE A 60 7.69 8.41 -16.54
CA PHE A 60 7.34 7.18 -17.26
C PHE A 60 6.97 7.42 -18.73
N SER A 61 6.52 8.63 -19.07
CA SER A 61 6.11 8.99 -20.43
C SER A 61 7.26 9.44 -21.32
N GLN A 62 8.44 9.73 -20.76
CA GLN A 62 9.62 10.07 -21.55
C GLN A 62 10.16 8.79 -22.20
N PRO A 63 9.98 8.60 -23.52
CA PRO A 63 10.59 7.48 -24.21
C PRO A 63 12.05 7.88 -24.39
N GLU A 64 12.88 7.54 -23.40
CA GLU A 64 14.31 7.80 -23.44
C GLU A 64 14.90 7.34 -24.78
N LYS A 65 15.85 8.14 -25.26
CA LYS A 65 16.51 8.09 -26.57
C LYS A 65 17.30 6.81 -26.87
N GLN A 66 17.00 5.67 -26.25
CA GLN A 66 17.67 4.38 -26.45
C GLN A 66 17.02 3.54 -27.56
N LYS A 67 16.56 4.18 -28.63
CA LYS A 67 15.53 3.57 -29.50
C LYS A 67 16.04 2.47 -30.44
N LEU A 68 17.21 2.58 -31.07
CA LEU A 68 17.53 1.62 -32.14
C LEU A 68 17.90 0.22 -31.64
N ILE A 69 18.79 0.09 -30.67
CA ILE A 69 19.17 -1.23 -30.12
C ILE A 69 17.96 -1.85 -29.41
N ASN A 70 17.23 -1.07 -28.60
CA ASN A 70 16.06 -1.58 -27.91
C ASN A 70 14.94 -1.97 -28.89
N GLN A 71 14.75 -1.23 -30.00
CA GLN A 71 13.81 -1.61 -31.06
C GLN A 71 14.25 -2.85 -31.83
N ILE A 72 15.55 -3.05 -32.08
CA ILE A 72 16.07 -4.27 -32.71
C ILE A 72 15.85 -5.46 -31.78
N VAL A 73 16.16 -5.32 -30.49
CA VAL A 73 15.95 -6.38 -29.49
C VAL A 73 14.46 -6.69 -29.33
N ASP A 74 13.60 -5.68 -29.29
CA ASP A 74 12.15 -5.86 -29.19
C ASP A 74 11.57 -6.45 -30.49
N ALA A 75 12.05 -6.03 -31.65
CA ALA A 75 11.69 -6.61 -32.94
C ALA A 75 12.13 -8.08 -33.03
N LEU A 76 13.34 -8.41 -32.57
CA LEU A 76 13.85 -9.78 -32.55
C LEU A 76 13.01 -10.66 -31.60
N ASN A 77 12.74 -10.20 -30.39
CA ASN A 77 11.87 -10.91 -29.44
C ASN A 77 10.44 -11.09 -29.98
N ARG A 78 9.95 -10.12 -30.75
CA ARG A 78 8.64 -10.19 -31.41
C ARG A 78 8.64 -11.02 -32.69
N LEU A 79 9.79 -11.25 -33.32
CA LEU A 79 9.96 -12.07 -34.52
C LEU A 79 10.06 -13.56 -34.18
N VAL A 80 10.66 -13.93 -33.05
CA VAL A 80 10.78 -15.34 -32.63
C VAL A 80 9.42 -16.04 -32.62
N ARG A 81 8.38 -15.35 -32.15
CA ARG A 81 7.01 -15.90 -32.08
C ARG A 81 6.43 -16.20 -33.48
N PRO A 82 6.37 -15.25 -34.43
CA PRO A 82 6.04 -15.52 -35.83
C PRO A 82 6.92 -16.59 -36.47
N MET A 83 8.23 -16.56 -36.24
CA MET A 83 9.18 -17.49 -36.85
C MET A 83 8.92 -18.94 -36.43
N PHE A 84 8.55 -19.18 -35.18
CA PHE A 84 8.15 -20.52 -34.74
C PHE A 84 6.89 -21.01 -35.46
N THR A 85 5.87 -20.17 -35.58
CA THR A 85 4.63 -20.51 -36.29
C THR A 85 4.89 -20.78 -37.77
N TYR A 86 5.63 -19.90 -38.45
CA TYR A 86 6.01 -20.11 -39.86
C TYR A 86 6.94 -21.30 -40.03
N GLY A 87 7.80 -21.60 -39.08
CA GLY A 87 8.67 -22.77 -39.09
C GLY A 87 7.88 -24.07 -39.05
N ILE A 88 6.84 -24.15 -38.19
CA ILE A 88 5.94 -25.31 -38.14
C ILE A 88 5.18 -25.47 -39.46
N VAL A 89 4.57 -24.39 -39.96
CA VAL A 89 3.84 -24.43 -41.24
C VAL A 89 4.78 -24.82 -42.39
N GLY A 90 6.00 -24.27 -42.41
CA GLY A 90 7.02 -24.60 -43.39
C GLY A 90 7.44 -26.08 -43.32
N LEU A 91 7.48 -26.68 -42.13
CA LEU A 91 7.76 -28.11 -41.96
C LEU A 91 6.65 -28.99 -42.57
N PHE A 92 5.38 -28.60 -42.43
CA PHE A 92 4.27 -29.28 -43.11
C PHE A 92 4.34 -29.12 -44.63
N VAL A 93 4.66 -27.92 -45.12
CA VAL A 93 4.84 -27.69 -46.56
C VAL A 93 6.01 -28.51 -47.09
N TYR A 94 7.14 -28.56 -46.37
CA TYR A 94 8.30 -29.37 -46.72
C TYR A 94 7.95 -30.87 -46.81
N ALA A 95 7.15 -31.38 -45.87
CA ALA A 95 6.65 -32.74 -45.91
C ALA A 95 5.79 -33.04 -47.16
N CYS A 96 5.05 -32.05 -47.68
CA CYS A 96 4.26 -32.20 -48.91
C CYS A 96 5.08 -32.03 -50.20
N VAL A 97 6.10 -31.18 -50.19
CA VAL A 97 6.92 -30.87 -51.37
C VAL A 97 7.92 -31.99 -51.68
N ASP A 98 8.57 -32.55 -50.66
CA ASP A 98 9.56 -33.63 -50.80
C ASP A 98 9.43 -34.64 -49.66
N PRO A 99 8.50 -35.60 -49.77
CA PRO A 99 8.21 -36.55 -48.70
C PRO A 99 9.38 -37.52 -48.44
N GLU A 100 10.17 -37.85 -49.46
CA GLU A 100 11.30 -38.78 -49.33
C GLU A 100 12.41 -38.19 -48.45
N LYS A 101 12.82 -36.94 -48.70
CA LYS A 101 13.81 -36.28 -47.87
C LYS A 101 13.29 -35.98 -46.47
N PHE A 102 11.99 -35.68 -46.33
CA PHE A 102 11.38 -35.50 -45.02
C PHE A 102 11.42 -36.79 -44.19
N ALA A 103 11.16 -37.95 -44.79
CA ALA A 103 11.23 -39.25 -44.11
C ALA A 103 12.63 -39.53 -43.53
N ILE A 104 13.69 -39.19 -44.27
CA ILE A 104 15.08 -39.32 -43.80
C ILE A 104 15.34 -38.42 -42.59
N VAL A 105 14.84 -37.19 -42.59
CA VAL A 105 14.96 -36.25 -41.45
C VAL A 105 14.23 -36.79 -40.22
N VAL A 106 13.00 -37.30 -40.38
CA VAL A 106 12.22 -37.87 -39.29
C VAL A 106 12.88 -39.14 -38.73
N GLN A 107 13.41 -40.00 -39.59
CA GLN A 107 14.18 -41.18 -39.18
C GLN A 107 15.44 -40.78 -38.40
N SER A 108 16.11 -39.71 -38.82
CA SER A 108 17.27 -39.16 -38.10
C SER A 108 16.88 -38.61 -36.73
N LEU A 109 15.71 -37.98 -36.60
CA LEU A 109 15.18 -37.51 -35.31
C LEU A 109 14.89 -38.67 -34.35
N ALA A 110 14.48 -39.83 -34.85
CA ALA A 110 14.20 -41.01 -34.03
C ALA A 110 15.46 -41.62 -33.37
N ILE A 111 16.65 -41.26 -33.85
CA ILE A 111 17.94 -41.72 -33.28
C ILE A 111 18.31 -40.88 -32.04
N ILE A 112 17.67 -39.73 -31.83
CA ILE A 112 17.95 -38.87 -30.69
C ILE A 112 17.54 -39.59 -29.39
N PRO A 113 18.41 -39.66 -28.36
CA PRO A 113 18.08 -40.30 -27.09
C PRO A 113 16.86 -39.66 -26.41
N GLU A 114 15.99 -40.49 -25.82
CA GLU A 114 14.78 -40.04 -25.10
C GLU A 114 15.09 -39.00 -24.01
N MET A 115 16.25 -39.13 -23.36
CA MET A 115 16.69 -38.21 -22.30
C MET A 115 16.89 -36.77 -22.80
N MET A 116 17.33 -36.58 -24.04
CA MET A 116 17.49 -35.25 -24.64
C MET A 116 16.14 -34.54 -24.79
N TRP A 117 15.08 -35.31 -25.05
CA TRP A 117 13.72 -34.78 -25.15
C TRP A 117 13.23 -34.20 -23.82
N TYR A 118 13.51 -34.89 -22.70
CA TYR A 118 13.19 -34.38 -21.37
C TYR A 118 13.94 -33.08 -21.04
N VAL A 119 15.23 -33.01 -21.38
CA VAL A 119 16.03 -31.80 -21.17
C VAL A 119 15.47 -30.63 -21.99
N MET A 120 15.15 -30.86 -23.26
CA MET A 120 14.54 -29.85 -24.12
C MET A 120 13.20 -29.35 -23.54
N MET A 121 12.31 -30.25 -23.14
CA MET A 121 11.04 -29.88 -22.53
C MET A 121 11.20 -29.12 -21.21
N THR A 122 12.21 -29.47 -20.42
CA THR A 122 12.53 -28.78 -19.16
C THR A 122 12.94 -27.33 -19.42
N ILE A 123 13.86 -27.10 -20.37
CA ILE A 123 14.35 -25.74 -20.70
C ILE A 123 13.22 -24.87 -21.26
N ILE A 124 12.42 -25.42 -22.17
CA ILE A 124 11.27 -24.71 -22.76
C ILE A 124 10.27 -24.35 -21.65
N SER A 125 9.91 -25.31 -20.80
CA SER A 125 8.97 -25.08 -19.69
C SER A 125 9.48 -24.01 -18.73
N PHE A 126 10.78 -23.97 -18.45
CA PHE A 126 11.39 -22.93 -17.62
C PHE A 126 11.28 -21.53 -18.27
N TRP A 127 11.61 -21.40 -19.55
CA TRP A 127 11.57 -20.13 -20.28
C TRP A 127 10.16 -19.55 -20.39
N PHE A 128 9.17 -20.40 -20.67
CA PHE A 128 7.77 -19.99 -20.82
C PHE A 128 7.04 -19.91 -19.47
N GLY A 129 7.39 -20.74 -18.50
CA GLY A 129 6.79 -20.77 -17.17
C GLY A 129 6.93 -19.45 -16.44
N GLY A 130 8.13 -18.86 -16.41
CA GLY A 130 8.37 -17.55 -15.78
C GLY A 130 7.60 -16.42 -16.45
N ARG A 131 7.55 -16.39 -17.80
CA ARG A 131 6.80 -15.37 -18.56
C ARG A 131 5.29 -15.47 -18.39
N LEU A 132 4.75 -16.68 -18.21
CA LEU A 132 3.33 -16.87 -17.94
C LEU A 132 2.97 -16.33 -16.54
N LEU A 133 3.84 -16.52 -15.56
CA LEU A 133 3.65 -15.96 -14.22
C LEU A 133 3.75 -14.42 -14.21
N GLU A 134 4.66 -13.83 -14.97
CA GLU A 134 4.77 -12.38 -15.13
C GLU A 134 3.51 -11.77 -15.79
N LYS A 135 2.98 -12.45 -16.81
CA LYS A 135 1.72 -12.06 -17.48
C LYS A 135 0.49 -12.35 -16.64
N ALA A 136 0.55 -13.34 -15.76
CA ALA A 136 -0.45 -13.61 -14.75
C ALA A 136 -0.35 -12.53 -13.68
N LYS A 137 -0.84 -11.33 -14.01
CA LYS A 137 -1.14 -10.31 -13.02
C LYS A 137 -2.12 -10.95 -12.05
N ILE A 138 -1.63 -11.42 -10.91
CA ILE A 138 -2.46 -11.73 -9.75
C ILE A 138 -3.00 -10.37 -9.34
N GLY A 139 -4.12 -9.99 -9.94
CA GLY A 139 -4.76 -8.71 -9.70
C GLY A 139 -5.20 -8.71 -8.25
N VAL A 140 -4.41 -8.07 -7.40
CA VAL A 140 -4.91 -7.60 -6.11
C VAL A 140 -5.99 -6.59 -6.48
N LYS A 141 -7.25 -7.04 -6.49
CA LYS A 141 -8.37 -6.14 -6.73
C LYS A 141 -8.27 -5.05 -5.67
N PRO A 142 -8.28 -3.77 -6.05
CA PRO A 142 -8.26 -2.69 -5.07
C PRO A 142 -9.44 -2.92 -4.14
N VAL A 143 -9.17 -2.94 -2.84
CA VAL A 143 -10.21 -3.13 -1.84
C VAL A 143 -11.15 -1.94 -1.95
N ASP A 144 -12.43 -2.19 -2.23
CA ASP A 144 -13.44 -1.13 -2.35
C ASP A 144 -13.50 -0.33 -1.02
N PRO A 145 -13.27 0.99 -1.05
CA PRO A 145 -13.35 1.82 0.15
C PRO A 145 -14.68 1.69 0.90
N ASN A 146 -15.79 1.42 0.20
CA ASN A 146 -17.08 1.20 0.84
C ASN A 146 -17.17 -0.16 1.52
N ALA A 147 -16.54 -1.20 0.95
CA ALA A 147 -16.43 -2.50 1.58
C ALA A 147 -15.57 -2.44 2.86
N VAL A 148 -14.47 -1.68 2.84
CA VAL A 148 -13.65 -1.45 4.05
C VAL A 148 -14.46 -0.76 5.13
N LYS A 149 -15.21 0.30 4.78
CA LYS A 149 -16.07 1.02 5.73
C LYS A 149 -17.12 0.09 6.34
N ALA A 150 -17.81 -0.71 5.52
CA ALA A 150 -18.81 -1.66 6.01
C ALA A 150 -18.22 -2.71 6.96
N ILE A 151 -17.00 -3.21 6.67
CA ILE A 151 -16.31 -4.17 7.55
C ILE A 151 -15.89 -3.50 8.86
N VAL A 152 -15.38 -2.27 8.82
CA VAL A 152 -14.99 -1.50 10.01
C VAL A 152 -16.22 -1.19 10.88
N GLU A 153 -17.31 -0.72 10.29
CA GLU A 153 -18.57 -0.45 10.99
C GLU A 153 -19.18 -1.72 11.61
N ALA A 154 -19.15 -2.85 10.87
CA ALA A 154 -19.58 -4.14 11.40
C ALA A 154 -18.66 -4.62 12.54
N SER A 155 -17.35 -4.41 12.43
CA SER A 155 -16.39 -4.71 13.49
C SER A 155 -16.63 -3.87 14.74
N ASP A 156 -16.87 -2.56 14.58
CA ASP A 156 -17.17 -1.65 15.68
C ASP A 156 -18.50 -1.98 16.36
N ALA A 157 -19.53 -2.33 15.60
CA ALA A 157 -20.81 -2.79 16.14
C ALA A 157 -20.66 -4.09 16.94
N LEU A 158 -19.87 -5.05 16.43
CA LEU A 158 -19.55 -6.29 17.14
C LEU A 158 -18.73 -6.02 18.39
N ASN A 159 -17.73 -5.13 18.32
CA ASN A 159 -16.88 -4.73 19.44
C ASN A 159 -17.67 -4.03 20.55
N LYS A 160 -18.60 -3.15 20.18
CA LYS A 160 -19.55 -2.51 21.10
C LYS A 160 -20.44 -3.54 21.78
N LYS A 161 -20.91 -4.55 21.05
CA LYS A 161 -21.71 -5.65 21.60
C LYS A 161 -20.88 -6.61 22.47
N ARG A 162 -19.59 -6.77 22.16
CA ARG A 162 -18.64 -7.59 22.93
C ARG A 162 -18.01 -6.86 24.11
N GLY A 163 -18.25 -5.55 24.28
CA GLY A 163 -17.64 -4.75 25.34
C GLY A 163 -16.11 -4.68 25.27
N LEU A 164 -15.47 -5.12 24.17
CA LEU A 164 -14.03 -5.35 24.11
C LEU A 164 -13.19 -4.06 24.02
N PHE A 165 -13.82 -2.91 23.73
CA PHE A 165 -13.14 -1.62 23.52
C PHE A 165 -13.83 -0.44 24.22
N ASP A 166 -14.65 -0.69 25.24
CA ASP A 166 -15.10 0.42 26.09
C ASP A 166 -13.88 0.92 26.89
N LYS A 167 -13.38 2.11 26.56
CA LYS A 167 -12.27 2.76 27.28
C LYS A 167 -12.57 2.96 28.78
N ASN A 168 -13.85 2.89 29.17
CA ASN A 168 -14.29 3.04 30.54
C ASN A 168 -14.71 1.70 31.18
N ASN A 169 -14.75 0.62 30.40
CA ASN A 169 -15.05 -0.71 30.90
C ASN A 169 -13.93 -1.64 30.44
N GLU A 170 -12.87 -1.67 31.25
CA GLU A 170 -11.93 -2.79 31.30
C GLU A 170 -12.76 -4.07 31.13
N GLY A 171 -12.38 -4.97 30.21
CA GLY A 171 -13.11 -6.22 29.93
C GLY A 171 -13.18 -7.16 31.14
N VAL A 172 -13.93 -6.75 32.15
CA VAL A 172 -14.15 -7.40 33.42
C VAL A 172 -15.32 -8.31 33.16
N ILE A 173 -15.00 -9.55 32.82
CA ILE A 173 -15.87 -10.64 33.20
C ILE A 173 -15.91 -10.55 34.74
N GLU A 174 -16.96 -9.96 35.30
CA GLU A 174 -17.17 -9.98 36.75
C GLU A 174 -17.21 -11.45 37.16
N ILE A 175 -16.15 -11.91 37.82
CA ILE A 175 -16.10 -13.24 38.40
C ILE A 175 -16.81 -13.17 39.75
N SER A 176 -17.61 -14.20 40.08
CA SER A 176 -18.25 -14.25 41.40
C SER A 176 -17.18 -14.48 42.48
N GLU A 177 -17.41 -13.96 43.70
CA GLU A 177 -16.48 -14.13 44.83
C GLU A 177 -16.08 -15.61 45.03
N SER A 178 -17.02 -16.54 44.84
CA SER A 178 -16.73 -17.97 44.94
C SER A 178 -15.72 -18.45 43.89
N GLN A 179 -15.86 -18.00 42.64
CA GLN A 179 -14.96 -18.37 41.54
C GLN A 179 -13.56 -17.77 41.73
N PHE A 180 -13.46 -16.54 42.24
CA PHE A 180 -12.18 -15.93 42.59
C PHE A 180 -11.44 -16.72 43.68
N GLN A 181 -12.14 -17.11 44.73
CA GLN A 181 -11.57 -17.88 45.84
C GLN A 181 -11.16 -19.29 45.41
N ASP A 182 -11.90 -19.91 44.49
CA ASP A 182 -11.57 -21.24 43.95
C ASP A 182 -10.35 -21.17 43.02
N GLU A 183 -10.24 -20.13 42.19
CA GLU A 183 -9.05 -19.90 41.34
C GLU A 183 -7.80 -19.49 42.15
N MET A 184 -7.96 -18.76 43.26
CA MET A 184 -6.86 -18.41 44.18
C MET A 184 -6.32 -19.62 44.95
N LYS A 185 -7.15 -20.66 45.15
CA LYS A 185 -6.75 -21.91 45.81
C LYS A 185 -6.09 -22.90 44.85
N ASP A 186 -6.44 -22.85 43.57
CA ASP A 186 -5.88 -23.73 42.54
C ASP A 186 -4.58 -23.16 41.95
N THR A 187 -3.46 -23.41 42.63
CA THR A 187 -2.11 -22.99 42.17
C THR A 187 -1.61 -23.79 40.96
N SER A 188 -2.38 -24.74 40.42
CA SER A 188 -1.93 -25.60 39.31
C SER A 188 -2.01 -24.92 37.94
N LYS A 189 -2.73 -23.80 37.82
CA LYS A 189 -2.92 -23.07 36.56
C LYS A 189 -2.61 -21.58 36.73
N PRO A 190 -2.13 -20.89 35.68
CA PRO A 190 -2.00 -19.44 35.71
C PRO A 190 -3.38 -18.79 35.90
N LEU A 191 -3.44 -17.75 36.74
CA LEU A 191 -4.68 -17.04 37.04
C LEU A 191 -5.33 -16.49 35.76
N SER A 192 -6.66 -16.55 35.72
CA SER A 192 -7.43 -15.89 34.67
C SER A 192 -7.20 -14.38 34.68
N ASN A 193 -7.24 -13.74 33.50
CA ASN A 193 -7.13 -12.28 33.38
C ASN A 193 -8.18 -11.57 34.25
N ALA A 194 -9.36 -12.16 34.43
CA ALA A 194 -10.40 -11.61 35.29
C ALA A 194 -10.00 -11.63 36.79
N ALA A 195 -9.42 -12.74 37.26
CA ALA A 195 -8.94 -12.87 38.64
C ALA A 195 -7.75 -11.93 38.96
N ILE A 196 -6.86 -11.72 37.99
CA ILE A 196 -5.74 -10.76 38.12
C ILE A 196 -6.26 -9.33 38.23
N LEU A 197 -7.25 -8.95 37.42
CA LEU A 197 -7.86 -7.62 37.46
C LEU A 197 -8.58 -7.38 38.78
N GLU A 198 -9.30 -8.37 39.30
CA GLU A 198 -9.97 -8.26 40.59
C GLU A 198 -8.97 -8.12 41.75
N TRP A 199 -7.90 -8.92 41.77
CA TRP A 199 -6.82 -8.82 42.76
C TRP A 199 -6.17 -7.42 42.74
N ASN A 200 -5.92 -6.86 41.56
CA ASN A 200 -5.38 -5.51 41.40
C ASN A 200 -6.34 -4.42 41.91
N LYS A 201 -7.66 -4.58 41.70
CA LYS A 201 -8.67 -3.65 42.22
C LYS A 201 -8.68 -3.65 43.75
N ARG A 202 -8.64 -4.83 44.38
CA ARG A 202 -8.60 -4.98 45.84
C ARG A 202 -7.33 -4.38 46.45
N ASN A 203 -6.17 -4.58 45.81
CA ASN A 203 -4.90 -4.05 46.31
C ASN A 203 -4.67 -2.56 46.05
N LYS A 204 -5.36 -1.95 45.08
CA LYS A 204 -5.31 -0.49 44.85
C LYS A 204 -6.22 0.31 45.80
N GLN A 205 -7.14 -0.35 46.50
CA GLN A 205 -8.05 0.28 47.47
C GLN A 205 -7.55 0.22 48.92
N SER A 206 -6.38 -0.38 49.17
CA SER A 206 -5.65 -0.35 50.45
C SER A 206 -4.52 0.67 50.42
#